data_AF-B4JCZ6-F1
#
_entry.id   AF-B4JCZ6-F1
#
_cell.length_a   1.000
_cell.length_b   1.000
_cell.length_c   1.000
_cell.angle_alpha   90.00
_cell.angle_beta   90.00
_cell.angle_gamma   90.00
#
_symmetry.space_group_name_H-M   'P 1'
#
loop_
_entity.id
_entity.type
_entity.pdbx_description
1 polymer ?
#
loop_
_entity_poly.entity_id
_entity_poly.type
_entity_poly.pdbx_seq_one_letter_code
_entity_poly.pdbx_strand_id
1 'polypeptide(L)'
;MFALPITFARLLNPGAMLTKELKMKIYNYEMLKQEKTQLEQEISALRKEQDTIENSLAEAYAEVDFQRCLSGQLIYPRNDTDLENSIQQHLSIIIRKLGSIYERKLYLDVDLQKQKSAIEKDIVKVNAETAAAAEAGST
;
A
#
# COMPACT_ATOMS: atom_id res chain seq x y z
N MET A 1 13.53 -10.51 -18.86
CA MET A 1 13.68 -11.87 -18.29
C MET A 1 12.90 -11.89 -16.99
N PHE A 2 11.85 -12.69 -16.87
CA PHE A 2 11.02 -12.71 -15.67
C PHE A 2 11.71 -13.59 -14.61
N ALA A 3 12.27 -12.97 -13.58
CA ALA A 3 12.90 -13.69 -12.48
C ALA A 3 11.80 -14.23 -11.55
N LEU A 4 11.86 -15.51 -11.22
CA LEU A 4 10.92 -16.13 -10.31
C LEU A 4 11.11 -15.53 -8.89
N PRO A 5 10.04 -15.06 -8.22
CA PRO A 5 10.16 -14.57 -6.86
C PRO A 5 10.75 -15.65 -5.94
N ILE A 6 11.71 -15.27 -5.10
CA ILE A 6 12.45 -16.20 -4.23
C ILE A 6 11.49 -17.07 -3.40
N THR A 7 10.38 -16.49 -2.95
CA THR A 7 9.33 -17.18 -2.18
C THR A 7 8.79 -18.41 -2.91
N PHE A 8 8.60 -18.34 -4.23
CA PHE A 8 8.12 -19.46 -5.05
C PHE A 8 9.25 -20.33 -5.58
N ALA A 9 10.41 -19.73 -5.87
CA ALA A 9 11.57 -20.46 -6.37
C ALA A 9 12.03 -21.58 -5.42
N ARG A 10 11.97 -21.34 -4.11
CA ARG A 10 12.33 -22.33 -3.08
C ARG A 10 11.38 -23.52 -3.01
N LEU A 11 10.18 -23.41 -3.60
CA LEU A 11 9.17 -24.45 -3.55
C LEU A 11 9.26 -25.39 -4.76
N LEU A 12 10.06 -25.08 -5.79
CA LEU A 12 10.18 -25.92 -6.99
C LEU A 12 11.25 -27.00 -6.83
N ASN A 13 10.94 -28.19 -7.31
CA ASN A 13 11.92 -29.27 -7.43
C ASN A 13 12.95 -28.96 -8.52
N PRO A 14 14.19 -29.47 -8.41
CA PRO A 14 15.16 -29.41 -9.50
C PRO A 14 14.58 -30.01 -10.78
N GLY A 15 14.74 -29.30 -11.91
CA GLY A 15 14.20 -29.73 -13.21
C GLY A 15 12.72 -29.42 -13.44
N ALA A 16 12.00 -28.90 -12.44
CA ALA A 16 10.59 -28.52 -12.59
C ALA A 16 10.43 -27.36 -13.58
N MET A 17 9.60 -27.56 -14.60
CA MET A 17 9.29 -26.51 -15.59
C MET A 17 7.97 -25.81 -15.27
N LEU A 18 8.04 -24.49 -15.14
CA LEU A 18 6.86 -23.65 -14.94
C LEU A 18 5.94 -23.65 -16.16
N THR A 19 4.68 -24.04 -15.97
CA THR A 19 3.64 -23.93 -16.99
C THR A 19 3.35 -22.45 -17.33
N LYS A 20 2.77 -22.20 -18.52
CA LYS A 20 2.38 -20.85 -18.93
C LYS A 20 1.39 -20.22 -17.95
N GLU A 21 0.43 -21.01 -17.47
CA GLU A 21 -0.57 -20.55 -16.50
C GLU A 21 0.07 -20.14 -15.17
N LEU A 22 0.98 -20.97 -14.64
CA LEU A 22 1.68 -20.68 -13.39
C LEU A 22 2.53 -19.41 -13.50
N LYS A 23 3.23 -19.22 -14.63
CA LYS A 23 3.96 -17.97 -14.93
C LYS A 23 3.05 -16.75 -14.89
N MET A 24 1.85 -16.84 -15.48
CA MET A 24 0.88 -15.74 -15.46
C MET A 24 0.35 -15.44 -14.05
N LYS A 25 0.07 -16.47 -13.24
CA LYS A 25 -0.36 -16.27 -11.85
C LYS A 25 0.72 -15.57 -11.02
N ILE A 26 1.97 -16.00 -11.16
CA ILE A 26 3.12 -15.37 -10.49
C ILE A 26 3.31 -13.92 -10.96
N TYR A 27 3.15 -13.66 -12.26
CA TYR A 27 3.19 -12.30 -12.80
C TYR A 27 2.14 -11.42 -12.14
N ASN A 28 0.89 -11.87 -12.10
CA ASN A 28 -0.22 -11.13 -11.49
C ASN A 28 0.02 -10.89 -9.99
N TYR A 29 0.54 -11.88 -9.27
CA TYR A 29 0.91 -11.74 -7.86
C TYR A 29 1.94 -10.63 -7.63
N GLU A 30 2.99 -10.57 -8.45
CA GLU A 30 4.01 -9.52 -8.34
C GLU A 30 3.45 -8.14 -8.70
N MET A 31 2.55 -8.04 -9.69
CA MET A 31 1.87 -6.78 -10.01
C MET A 31 1.04 -6.26 -8.82
N LEU A 32 0.27 -7.13 -8.17
CA LEU A 32 -0.53 -6.75 -6.99
C LEU A 32 0.37 -6.34 -5.81
N LYS A 33 1.51 -7.01 -5.65
CA LYS A 33 2.49 -6.68 -4.61
C LYS A 33 3.16 -5.33 -4.87
N GLN A 34 3.44 -5.03 -6.14
CA GLN A 34 3.95 -3.73 -6.55
C GLN A 34 2.92 -2.62 -6.31
N GLU A 35 1.65 -2.84 -6.65
CA GLU A 35 0.55 -1.92 -6.34
C GLU A 35 0.49 -1.64 -4.83
N LYS A 36 0.52 -2.68 -3.99
CA LYS A 36 0.54 -2.53 -2.53
C LYS A 36 1.73 -1.67 -2.05
N THR A 37 2.91 -1.87 -2.63
CA THR A 37 4.11 -1.09 -2.29
C THR A 37 3.95 0.39 -2.68
N GLN A 38 3.34 0.67 -3.83
CA GLN A 38 3.05 2.04 -4.26
C GLN A 38 2.06 2.73 -3.32
N LEU A 39 1.00 2.02 -2.89
CA LEU A 39 0.05 2.53 -1.91
C LEU A 39 0.72 2.85 -0.57
N GLU A 40 1.70 2.05 -0.12
CA GLU A 40 2.46 2.34 1.11
C GLU A 40 3.31 3.62 0.99
N GLN A 41 3.89 3.87 -0.19
CA GLN A 41 4.60 5.12 -0.45
C GLN A 41 3.65 6.32 -0.47
N GLU A 42 2.46 6.16 -1.07
CA GLU A 42 1.43 7.21 -1.11
C GLU A 42 0.89 7.55 0.29
N ILE A 43 0.65 6.54 1.14
CA ILE A 43 0.26 6.75 2.55
C ILE A 43 1.33 7.60 3.26
N SER A 44 2.61 7.25 3.09
CA SER A 44 3.72 7.96 3.72
C SER A 44 3.78 9.43 3.27
N ALA A 45 3.57 9.68 1.98
CA ALA A 45 3.51 11.05 1.44
C ALA A 45 2.32 11.83 2.00
N LEU A 46 1.12 11.26 2.00
CA LEU A 46 -0.10 11.90 2.50
C LEU A 46 -0.02 12.20 4.01
N ARG A 47 0.61 11.33 4.80
CA ARG A 47 0.81 11.60 6.24
C ARG A 47 1.76 12.75 6.48
N LYS A 48 2.85 12.87 5.71
CA LYS A 48 3.74 14.04 5.79
C LYS A 48 3.03 15.33 5.39
N GLU A 49 2.19 15.27 4.36
CA GLU A 49 1.37 16.41 3.93
C GLU A 49 0.39 16.82 5.05
N GLN A 50 -0.28 15.84 5.67
CA GLN A 50 -1.14 16.05 6.83
C GLN A 50 -0.39 16.75 7.97
N ASP A 51 0.75 16.20 8.39
CA ASP A 51 1.56 16.75 9.50
C ASP A 51 1.98 18.20 9.21
N THR A 52 2.34 18.51 7.95
CA THR A 52 2.71 19.86 7.53
C THR A 52 1.55 20.83 7.68
N ILE A 53 0.36 20.44 7.23
CA ILE A 53 -0.84 21.27 7.29
C ILE A 53 -1.31 21.46 8.74
N GLU A 54 -1.26 20.42 9.57
CA GLU A 54 -1.60 20.49 10.98
C GLU A 54 -0.65 21.41 11.75
N ASN A 55 0.65 21.38 11.44
CA ASN A 55 1.63 22.31 12.03
C ASN A 55 1.34 23.76 11.63
N SER A 56 1.07 24.03 10.35
CA SER A 56 0.70 25.39 9.90
C SER A 56 -0.58 25.90 10.58
N LEU A 57 -1.55 25.01 10.83
CA LEU A 57 -2.76 25.36 11.56
C LEU A 57 -2.45 25.73 13.02
N ALA A 58 -1.63 24.92 13.69
CA ALA A 58 -1.23 25.17 15.07
C ALA A 58 -0.46 26.50 15.22
N GLU A 59 0.44 26.80 14.28
CA GLU A 59 1.17 28.08 14.23
C GLU A 59 0.23 29.26 14.03
N ALA A 60 -0.74 29.16 13.12
CA ALA A 60 -1.74 30.20 12.89
C ALA A 60 -2.58 30.48 14.15
N TYR A 61 -3.03 29.45 14.85
CA TYR A 61 -3.74 29.60 16.12
C TYR A 61 -2.87 30.23 17.21
N ALA A 62 -1.61 29.80 17.33
CA ALA A 62 -0.69 30.35 18.32
C ALA A 62 -0.41 31.85 18.08
N GLU A 63 -0.26 32.27 16.83
CA GLU A 63 -0.07 33.69 16.47
C GLU A 63 -1.32 34.52 16.81
N VAL A 64 -2.52 34.01 16.52
CA VAL A 64 -3.77 34.67 16.90
C VAL A 64 -3.87 34.86 18.41
N ASP A 65 -3.57 33.82 19.19
CA ASP A 65 -3.60 33.89 20.65
C ASP A 65 -2.52 34.84 21.20
N PHE A 66 -1.32 34.84 20.61
CA PHE A 66 -0.26 35.78 20.97
C PHE A 66 -0.67 37.24 20.72
N GLN A 67 -1.26 37.55 19.57
CA GLN A 67 -1.76 38.89 19.25
C GLN A 67 -2.90 39.33 20.20
N ARG A 68 -3.77 38.40 20.63
CA ARG A 68 -4.80 38.67 21.66
C ARG A 68 -4.16 39.04 23.00
N CYS A 69 -3.12 38.33 23.41
CA CYS A 69 -2.39 38.65 24.65
C CYS A 69 -1.74 40.03 24.60
N LEU A 70 -1.12 40.40 23.46
CA LEU A 70 -0.44 41.69 23.30
C LEU A 70 -1.39 42.89 23.26
N SER A 71 -2.57 42.74 22.65
CA SER A 71 -3.50 43.86 22.43
C SER A 71 -4.33 44.23 23.66
N GLY A 72 -4.35 43.39 24.71
CA GLY A 72 -5.15 43.62 25.92
C GLY A 72 -6.67 43.70 25.67
N GLN A 73 -7.11 43.42 24.44
CA GLN A 73 -8.49 43.51 23.96
C GLN A 73 -8.96 42.15 23.45
N LEU A 74 -10.24 41.85 23.75
CA LEU A 74 -11.11 40.97 22.97
C LEU A 74 -11.31 41.60 21.59
N ILE A 75 -10.33 41.51 20.71
CA ILE A 75 -10.56 41.81 19.30
C ILE A 75 -11.46 40.68 18.79
N TYR A 76 -12.64 41.06 18.28
CA TYR A 76 -13.59 40.16 17.63
C TYR A 76 -12.85 39.23 16.66
N PRO A 77 -13.25 37.95 16.54
CA PRO A 77 -12.56 36.98 15.70
C PRO A 77 -12.38 37.61 14.32
N ARG A 78 -11.12 37.80 13.94
CA ARG A 78 -10.78 38.15 12.57
C ARG A 78 -11.41 37.06 11.69
N ASN A 79 -11.90 37.42 10.52
CA ASN A 79 -12.49 36.51 9.53
C ASN A 79 -11.44 35.52 8.95
N ASP A 80 -10.54 35.00 9.78
CA ASP A 80 -9.58 33.93 9.47
C ASP A 80 -10.29 32.59 9.24
N THR A 81 -11.63 32.58 9.35
CA THR A 81 -12.57 31.55 8.92
C THR A 81 -12.22 31.01 7.55
N ASP A 82 -11.78 31.84 6.59
CA ASP A 82 -11.46 31.37 5.23
C ASP A 82 -10.19 30.51 5.20
N LEU A 83 -9.16 30.87 5.99
CA LEU A 83 -7.93 30.09 6.11
C LEU A 83 -8.19 28.79 6.89
N GLU A 84 -8.91 28.88 8.01
CA GLU A 84 -9.30 27.73 8.80
C GLU A 84 -10.16 26.75 7.98
N ASN A 85 -11.17 27.26 7.26
CA ASN A 85 -12.01 26.47 6.37
C ASN A 85 -11.18 25.82 5.25
N SER A 86 -10.23 26.56 4.65
CA SER A 86 -9.35 26.02 3.61
C SER A 86 -8.48 24.89 4.15
N ILE A 87 -7.87 25.07 5.33
CA ILE A 87 -7.07 24.04 5.99
C ILE A 87 -7.91 22.81 6.36
N GLN A 88 -9.08 23.01 6.96
CA GLN A 88 -10.00 21.92 7.31
C GLN A 88 -10.46 21.15 6.07
N GLN A 89 -10.72 21.85 4.95
CA GLN A 89 -11.04 21.21 3.67
C GLN A 89 -9.88 20.36 3.16
N HIS A 90 -8.65 20.86 3.23
CA HIS A 90 -7.47 20.13 2.81
C HIS A 90 -7.26 18.87 3.67
N LEU A 91 -7.33 18.99 5.00
CA LEU A 91 -7.26 17.84 5.92
C LEU A 91 -8.37 16.81 5.63
N SER A 92 -9.59 17.27 5.37
CA SER A 92 -10.71 16.40 5.02
C SER A 92 -10.51 15.65 3.70
N ILE A 93 -9.83 16.26 2.73
CA ILE A 93 -9.46 15.60 1.47
C ILE A 93 -8.39 14.53 1.74
N ILE A 94 -7.35 14.85 2.51
CA ILE A 94 -6.27 13.91 2.85
C ILE A 94 -6.82 12.71 3.62
N ILE A 95 -7.67 12.94 4.62
CA ILE A 95 -8.30 11.87 5.41
C ILE A 95 -9.14 10.96 4.51
N ARG A 96 -9.92 11.52 3.56
CA ARG A 96 -10.69 10.71 2.59
C ARG A 96 -9.79 9.87 1.69
N LYS A 97 -8.72 10.46 1.15
CA LYS A 97 -7.73 9.73 0.33
C LYS A 97 -7.08 8.59 1.13
N LEU A 98 -6.58 8.88 2.32
CA LEU A 98 -6.03 7.87 3.22
C LEU A 98 -7.03 6.74 3.49
N GLY A 99 -8.28 7.08 3.77
CA GLY A 99 -9.36 6.10 3.94
C GLY A 99 -9.50 5.16 2.75
N SER A 100 -9.60 5.70 1.53
CA SER A 100 -9.70 4.88 0.31
C SER A 100 -8.47 4.00 0.07
N ILE A 101 -7.27 4.49 0.38
CA ILE A 101 -6.02 3.74 0.19
C ILE A 101 -5.94 2.58 1.20
N TYR A 102 -6.29 2.83 2.47
CA TYR A 102 -6.32 1.76 3.48
C TYR A 102 -7.35 0.68 3.14
N GLU A 103 -8.54 1.08 2.66
CA GLU A 103 -9.54 0.13 2.18
C GLU A 103 -9.01 -0.71 1.01
N ARG A 104 -8.40 -0.07 -0.01
CA ARG A 104 -7.79 -0.80 -1.14
C ARG A 104 -6.70 -1.77 -0.69
N LYS A 105 -5.87 -1.38 0.28
CA LYS A 105 -4.82 -2.21 0.85
C LYS A 105 -5.37 -3.49 1.50
N LEU A 106 -6.49 -3.39 2.23
CA LEU A 106 -7.15 -4.56 2.82
C LEU A 106 -7.64 -5.54 1.75
N TYR A 107 -8.24 -5.04 0.67
CA TYR A 107 -8.65 -5.90 -0.45
C TYR A 107 -7.44 -6.56 -1.13
N LEU A 108 -6.37 -5.81 -1.37
CA LEU A 108 -5.13 -6.34 -1.95
C LEU A 108 -4.50 -7.43 -1.08
N ASP A 109 -4.53 -7.30 0.25
CA ASP A 109 -4.00 -8.32 1.16
C ASP A 109 -4.74 -9.66 1.02
N VAL A 110 -6.07 -9.60 0.93
CA VAL A 110 -6.91 -10.78 0.71
C VAL A 110 -6.60 -11.41 -0.65
N ASP A 111 -6.50 -10.60 -1.71
CA ASP A 111 -6.24 -11.10 -3.06
C ASP A 111 -4.82 -11.67 -3.22
N LEU A 112 -3.81 -11.01 -2.64
CA LEU A 112 -2.44 -11.51 -2.59
C LEU A 112 -2.38 -12.86 -1.88
N GLN A 113 -3.09 -13.03 -0.77
CA GLN A 113 -3.12 -14.30 -0.04
C GLN A 113 -3.80 -15.42 -0.83
N LYS A 114 -4.90 -15.11 -1.53
CA LYS A 114 -5.58 -16.05 -2.43
C LYS A 114 -4.66 -16.47 -3.58
N GLN A 115 -4.03 -15.50 -4.25
CA GLN A 115 -3.11 -15.76 -5.37
C GLN A 115 -1.90 -16.58 -4.92
N LYS A 116 -1.30 -16.24 -3.78
CA LYS A 116 -0.19 -17.00 -3.19
C LYS A 116 -0.58 -18.47 -2.98
N SER A 117 -1.72 -18.70 -2.32
CA SER A 117 -2.22 -20.05 -2.05
C SER A 117 -2.51 -20.84 -3.34
N ALA A 118 -3.01 -20.16 -4.39
CA ALA A 118 -3.24 -20.79 -5.68
C ALA A 118 -1.92 -21.16 -6.39
N ILE A 119 -0.93 -20.27 -6.37
CA ILE A 119 0.40 -20.51 -6.95
C ILE A 119 1.08 -21.68 -6.24
N GLU A 120 1.06 -21.71 -4.90
CA GLU A 120 1.66 -22.80 -4.11
C GLU A 120 1.03 -24.15 -4.45
N LYS A 121 -0.30 -24.22 -4.59
CA LYS A 121 -0.99 -25.45 -5.03
C LYS A 121 -0.56 -25.92 -6.41
N ASP A 122 -0.40 -25.00 -7.36
CA ASP A 122 0.02 -25.36 -8.71
C ASP A 122 1.50 -25.74 -8.77
N ILE A 123 2.37 -25.16 -7.93
CA ILE A 123 3.76 -25.61 -7.77
C ILE A 123 3.80 -27.06 -7.28
N VAL A 124 2.97 -27.43 -6.30
CA VAL A 124 2.89 -28.81 -5.80
C VAL A 124 2.53 -29.79 -6.94
N LYS A 125 1.59 -29.42 -7.82
CA LYS A 125 1.24 -30.26 -8.99
C LYS A 125 2.43 -30.41 -9.95
N VAL A 126 3.07 -29.31 -10.33
CA VAL A 126 4.24 -29.33 -11.22
C VAL A 126 5.37 -30.17 -10.63
N ASN A 127 5.60 -30.09 -9.32
CA ASN A 127 6.60 -30.90 -8.63
C ASN A 127 6.27 -32.39 -8.64
N ALA A 128 4.99 -32.75 -8.44
CA ALA A 128 4.55 -34.14 -8.50
C ALA A 128 4.73 -34.73 -9.92
N GLU A 129 4.39 -33.96 -10.96
CA GLU A 129 4.63 -34.33 -12.35
C GLU A 129 6.12 -34.52 -12.65
N THR A 130 6.97 -33.62 -12.13
CA THR A 130 8.43 -33.69 -12.29
C THR A 130 9.01 -34.92 -11.59
N ALA A 131 8.54 -35.23 -10.37
CA ALA A 131 8.98 -36.41 -9.62
C ALA A 131 8.58 -37.71 -10.34
N ALA A 132 7.32 -37.80 -10.80
CA ALA A 132 6.84 -38.96 -11.55
C ALA A 132 7.63 -39.19 -12.85
N ALA A 133 7.97 -38.10 -13.57
CA ALA A 133 8.79 -38.18 -14.77
C ALA A 133 10.23 -38.66 -14.47
N ALA A 134 10.82 -38.25 -13.36
CA ALA A 134 12.15 -38.70 -12.94
C ALA A 134 12.18 -40.19 -12.55
N GLU A 135 11.12 -40.68 -11.90
CA GLU A 135 10.95 -42.09 -11.56
C GLU A 135 10.77 -42.97 -12.81
N ALA A 136 9.95 -42.54 -13.77
CA ALA A 136 9.72 -43.25 -15.03
C ALA A 136 10.94 -43.29 -15.97
N GLY A 137 11.86 -42.32 -15.85
CA GLY A 137 13.10 -42.27 -16.63
C GLY A 137 14.26 -43.07 -16.03
N SER A 138 14.09 -43.64 -14.83
CA SER A 138 15.12 -44.42 -14.12
C SER A 138 14.91 -45.95 -14.20
N THR A 139 13.89 -46.40 -14.92
CA THR A 139 13.61 -47.82 -15.26
C THR A 139 13.98 -48.10 -16.71
#